data_AF-A0A962YIP4-F1
#
_entry.id   AF-A0A962YIP4-F1
#
_cell.length_a   1.000
_cell.length_b   1.000
_cell.length_c   1.000
_cell.angle_alpha   90.00
_cell.angle_beta   90.00
_cell.angle_gamma   90.00
#
_symmetry.space_group_name_H-M   'P 1'
#
loop_
_entity.id
_entity.type
_entity.pdbx_description
1 polymer ?
#
loop_
_entity_poly.entity_id
_entity_poly.type
_entity_poly.pdbx_seq_one_letter_code
_entity_poly.pdbx_strand_id
1 'polypeptide(L)'
;PYLDQSIVMAACQKHGMALTAYCPIARGQVFSDPFIQAIAARHNKSPAQITLRWLMQQEHVIAIPRSSKPEHAAANFDIFDFNLSKDEMREISGLAHDKGRLVDIAELAPDWD
;
A
#
# COMPACT_ATOMS: atom_id res chain seq x y z
N PRO A 1 2.68 2.10 -1.31
CA PRO A 1 2.41 3.54 -1.50
C PRO A 1 3.29 4.22 -2.56
N TYR A 2 4.53 3.76 -2.79
CA TYR A 2 5.51 4.46 -3.64
C TYR A 2 5.35 4.27 -5.16
N LEU A 3 4.47 3.38 -5.59
CA LEU A 3 4.19 3.12 -6.99
C LEU A 3 2.76 3.57 -7.29
N ASP A 4 2.62 4.55 -8.19
CA ASP A 4 1.31 4.91 -8.70
C ASP A 4 0.78 3.76 -9.58
N GLN A 5 -0.47 3.37 -9.32
CA GLN A 5 -1.19 2.34 -10.04
C GLN A 5 -2.51 2.87 -10.59
N SER A 6 -2.70 4.19 -10.66
CA SER A 6 -3.94 4.84 -11.10
C SER A 6 -4.43 4.34 -12.47
N ILE A 7 -3.52 4.16 -13.43
CA ILE A 7 -3.84 3.63 -14.77
C ILE A 7 -4.34 2.19 -14.69
N VAL A 8 -3.59 1.32 -14.00
CA VAL A 8 -3.94 -0.11 -13.85
C VAL A 8 -5.23 -0.28 -13.04
N MET A 9 -5.42 0.51 -11.98
CA MET A 9 -6.64 0.51 -11.18
C MET A 9 -7.86 0.90 -12.02
N ALA A 10 -7.76 1.96 -12.83
CA ALA A 10 -8.84 2.37 -13.73
C ALA A 10 -9.17 1.28 -14.76
N ALA A 11 -8.16 0.60 -15.31
CA ALA A 11 -8.36 -0.53 -16.21
C ALA A 11 -9.04 -1.71 -15.50
N CYS A 12 -8.58 -2.10 -14.30
CA CYS A 12 -9.21 -3.15 -13.50
C CYS A 12 -10.69 -2.84 -13.24
N GLN A 13 -11.01 -1.62 -12.80
CA GLN A 13 -12.38 -1.19 -12.54
C GLN A 13 -13.26 -1.24 -13.80
N LYS A 14 -12.75 -0.76 -14.94
CA LYS A 14 -13.44 -0.83 -16.23
C LYS A 14 -13.80 -2.27 -16.63
N HIS A 15 -12.98 -3.24 -16.25
CA HIS A 15 -13.17 -4.65 -16.58
C HIS A 15 -13.83 -5.47 -15.45
N GLY A 16 -14.30 -4.83 -14.38
CA GLY A 16 -14.92 -5.53 -13.24
C GLY A 16 -13.94 -6.41 -12.46
N MET A 17 -12.66 -6.06 -12.48
CA MET A 17 -11.57 -6.78 -11.81
C MET A 17 -11.11 -6.05 -10.55
N ALA A 18 -10.61 -6.82 -9.58
CA ALA A 18 -9.90 -6.27 -8.42
C ALA A 18 -8.39 -6.22 -8.67
N LEU A 19 -7.72 -5.22 -8.08
CA LEU A 19 -6.26 -5.13 -8.04
C LEU A 19 -5.76 -5.80 -6.76
N THR A 20 -4.85 -6.78 -6.89
CA THR A 20 -4.16 -7.38 -5.74
C THR A 20 -2.77 -6.78 -5.57
N ALA A 21 -2.59 -5.98 -4.53
CA ALA A 21 -1.33 -5.33 -4.19
C ALA A 21 -0.32 -6.31 -3.57
N TYR A 22 0.63 -6.74 -4.39
CA TYR A 22 1.84 -7.45 -3.97
C TYR A 22 2.92 -6.46 -3.47
N CYS A 23 3.80 -6.92 -2.55
CA CYS A 23 4.72 -6.04 -1.79
C CYS A 23 4.02 -4.84 -1.11
N PRO A 24 2.88 -5.02 -0.42
CA PRO A 24 2.03 -3.89 0.00
C PRO A 24 2.71 -2.93 0.97
N ILE A 25 3.71 -3.39 1.73
CA ILE A 25 4.49 -2.59 2.69
C ILE A 25 5.90 -2.23 2.15
N ALA A 26 6.09 -2.24 0.83
CA ALA A 26 7.35 -1.88 0.16
C ALA A 26 8.59 -2.58 0.73
N ARG A 27 8.49 -3.89 1.03
CA ARG A 27 9.55 -4.69 1.69
C ARG A 27 10.10 -4.05 2.97
N GLY A 28 9.26 -3.32 3.71
CA GLY A 28 9.61 -2.66 4.97
C GLY A 28 10.11 -1.22 4.85
N GLN A 29 10.26 -0.68 3.63
CA GLN A 29 10.71 0.72 3.45
C GLN A 29 9.77 1.73 4.12
N VAL A 30 8.48 1.41 4.22
CA VAL A 30 7.46 2.25 4.87
C VAL A 30 7.76 2.56 6.34
N PHE A 31 8.57 1.75 7.02
CA PHE A 31 8.93 2.00 8.42
C PHE A 31 9.88 3.18 8.59
N SER A 32 10.60 3.58 7.53
CA SER A 32 11.57 4.68 7.57
C SER A 32 11.02 5.97 6.95
N ASP A 33 9.76 5.97 6.52
CA ASP A 33 9.15 7.11 5.86
C ASP A 33 8.60 8.10 6.89
N PRO A 34 9.10 9.34 6.92
CA PRO A 34 8.71 10.32 7.95
C PRO A 34 7.23 10.71 7.84
N PHE A 35 6.63 10.72 6.64
CA PHE A 35 5.23 11.04 6.47
C PHE A 35 4.34 9.90 6.96
N ILE A 36 4.68 8.65 6.61
CA ILE A 36 3.93 7.49 7.10
C ILE A 36 4.07 7.36 8.63
N GLN A 37 5.26 7.62 9.20
CA GLN A 37 5.47 7.64 10.65
C GLN A 37 4.63 8.72 11.35
N ALA A 38 4.53 9.92 10.77
CA ALA A 38 3.70 10.99 11.32
C ALA A 38 2.22 10.60 11.36
N ILE A 39 1.70 10.01 10.28
CA ILE A 39 0.32 9.48 10.22
C ILE A 39 0.15 8.36 11.26
N ALA A 40 1.10 7.42 11.31
CA ALA A 40 1.09 6.29 12.24
C ALA A 40 0.97 6.75 13.70
N ALA A 41 1.71 7.80 14.08
CA ALA A 41 1.63 8.39 15.42
C ALA A 41 0.24 8.98 15.72
N ARG A 42 -0.42 9.65 14.76
CA ARG A 42 -1.78 10.21 14.96
C ARG A 42 -2.84 9.14 15.23
N HIS A 43 -2.69 7.97 14.61
CA HIS A 43 -3.63 6.84 14.76
C HIS A 43 -3.23 5.85 15.85
N ASN A 44 -2.07 6.03 16.50
CA ASN A 44 -1.47 5.04 17.41
C ASN A 44 -1.35 3.64 16.75
N LYS A 45 -0.89 3.63 15.50
CA LYS A 45 -0.70 2.42 14.68
C LYS A 45 0.74 2.37 14.17
N SER A 46 1.14 1.24 13.58
CA SER A 46 2.44 1.11 12.92
C SER A 46 2.42 1.64 11.48
N PRO A 47 3.58 2.01 10.90
CA PRO A 47 3.67 2.39 9.48
C PRO A 47 3.16 1.31 8.51
N ALA A 48 3.34 0.03 8.85
CA ALA A 48 2.76 -1.07 8.08
C ALA A 48 1.23 -1.05 8.11
N GLN A 49 0.60 -0.86 9.29
CA GLN A 49 -0.85 -0.75 9.41
C GLN A 49 -1.40 0.44 8.64
N ILE A 50 -0.74 1.61 8.69
CA ILE A 50 -1.14 2.79 7.90
C ILE A 50 -1.12 2.47 6.40
N THR A 51 -0.05 1.84 5.93
CA THR A 51 0.08 1.50 4.51
C THR A 51 -0.96 0.46 4.07
N LEU A 52 -1.22 -0.54 4.91
CA LEU A 52 -2.22 -1.57 4.63
C LEU A 52 -3.65 -1.00 4.68
N ARG A 53 -3.95 -0.11 5.64
CA ARG A 53 -5.21 0.61 5.69
C ARG A 53 -5.41 1.46 4.45
N TRP A 54 -4.38 2.18 4.00
CA TRP A 54 -4.43 2.97 2.77
C TRP A 54 -4.74 2.11 1.54
N LEU A 55 -4.16 0.92 1.42
CA LEU A 55 -4.51 -0.02 0.35
C LEU A 55 -5.96 -0.51 0.46
N MET A 56 -6.37 -0.99 1.64
CA MET A 56 -7.70 -1.57 1.86
C MET A 56 -8.85 -0.57 1.79
N GLN A 57 -8.57 0.73 1.96
CA GLN A 57 -9.57 1.79 1.85
C GLN A 57 -9.78 2.28 0.41
N GLN A 58 -8.94 1.85 -0.54
CA GLN A 58 -9.15 2.10 -1.96
C GLN A 58 -10.18 1.12 -2.54
N GLU A 59 -11.00 1.60 -3.47
CA GLU A 59 -12.00 0.76 -4.11
C GLU A 59 -11.37 -0.33 -4.97
N HIS A 60 -11.87 -1.56 -4.83
CA HIS A 60 -11.44 -2.74 -5.57
C HIS A 60 -9.96 -3.11 -5.39
N VAL A 61 -9.34 -2.71 -4.28
CA VAL A 61 -7.96 -3.07 -3.94
C VAL A 61 -7.94 -4.12 -2.83
N ILE A 62 -7.10 -5.14 -2.99
CA ILE A 62 -6.81 -6.19 -2.02
C ILE A 62 -5.31 -6.10 -1.68
N ALA A 63 -4.93 -6.27 -0.42
CA ALA A 63 -3.52 -6.32 -0.02
C ALA A 63 -3.13 -7.72 0.48
N ILE A 64 -1.95 -8.20 0.09
CA ILE A 64 -1.42 -9.52 0.50
C ILE A 64 -0.08 -9.39 1.24
N PRO A 65 -0.05 -8.83 2.46
CA PRO A 65 1.19 -8.74 3.24
C PRO A 65 1.68 -10.11 3.66
N ARG A 66 2.98 -10.34 3.55
CA ARG A 66 3.63 -11.55 4.07
C ARG A 66 4.11 -11.31 5.50
N SER A 67 3.93 -12.30 6.37
CA SER A 67 4.60 -12.37 7.66
C SER A 67 5.04 -13.79 7.98
N SER A 68 6.21 -13.95 8.59
CA SER A 68 6.67 -15.20 9.22
C SER A 68 6.52 -15.18 10.75
N LYS A 69 6.13 -14.04 11.32
CA LYS A 69 5.94 -13.84 12.77
C LYS A 69 4.45 -13.70 13.10
N PRO A 70 3.90 -14.49 14.03
CA PRO A 70 2.49 -14.40 14.41
C PRO A 70 2.07 -13.01 14.86
N GLU A 71 2.93 -12.30 15.58
CA GLU A 71 2.63 -10.96 16.12
C GLU A 71 2.47 -9.93 14.99
N HIS A 72 3.31 -10.02 13.97
CA HIS A 72 3.19 -9.18 12.77
C HIS A 72 1.97 -9.57 11.92
N ALA A 73 1.61 -10.86 11.88
CA ALA A 73 0.41 -11.29 11.17
C ALA A 73 -0.86 -10.72 11.83
N ALA A 74 -0.91 -10.75 13.17
CA ALA A 74 -1.98 -10.11 13.94
C ALA A 74 -2.01 -8.60 13.72
N ALA A 75 -0.86 -7.92 13.79
CA ALA A 75 -0.79 -6.47 13.56
C ALA A 75 -1.19 -6.07 12.13
N ASN A 76 -0.82 -6.86 11.10
CA ASN A 76 -1.24 -6.61 9.72
C ASN A 76 -2.76 -6.76 9.54
N PHE A 77 -3.41 -7.59 10.34
CA PHE A 77 -4.86 -7.80 10.31
C PHE A 77 -5.63 -6.71 11.09
N ASP A 78 -5.00 -6.11 12.10
CA ASP A 78 -5.54 -5.02 12.92
C ASP A 78 -5.53 -3.65 12.20
N ILE A 79 -6.26 -3.59 11.08
CA ILE A 79 -6.35 -2.40 10.19
C ILE A 79 -7.79 -1.97 9.90
N PHE A 80 -8.78 -2.59 10.54
CA PHE A 80 -10.20 -2.36 10.27
C PHE A 80 -10.90 -1.55 11.36
N ASP A 81 -10.20 -1.23 12.45
CA ASP A 81 -10.70 -0.47 13.60
C ASP A 81 -10.47 1.05 13.47
N PHE A 82 -9.83 1.51 12.39
CA PHE A 82 -9.62 2.93 12.08
C PHE A 82 -9.82 3.25 10.59
N ASN A 83 -9.91 4.54 10.28
CA ASN A 83 -9.98 5.06 8.91
C ASN A 83 -8.95 6.15 8.72
N LEU A 84 -8.37 6.20 7.52
CA LEU A 84 -7.58 7.36 7.10
C LEU A 84 -8.50 8.45 6.57
N SER A 85 -8.23 9.68 6.93
CA SER A 85 -8.92 10.84 6.36
C SER A 85 -8.63 10.97 4.86
N LYS A 86 -9.47 11.74 4.14
CA LYS A 86 -9.23 12.02 2.72
C LYS A 86 -7.87 12.70 2.48
N ASP A 87 -7.44 13.54 3.42
CA ASP A 87 -6.16 14.22 3.35
C ASP A 87 -4.99 13.25 3.53
N GLU A 88 -5.07 12.34 4.51
CA GLU A 88 -4.08 11.28 4.70
C GLU A 88 -3.99 10.34 3.50
N MET A 89 -5.14 9.95 2.93
CA MET A 89 -5.17 9.14 1.72
C MET A 89 -4.44 9.82 0.57
N ARG A 90 -4.66 11.14 0.39
CA ARG A 90 -3.99 11.95 -0.63
C ARG A 90 -2.50 12.14 -0.35
N GLU A 91 -2.11 12.39 0.90
CA GLU A 91 -0.71 12.51 1.33
C GLU A 91 0.07 11.24 1.00
N ILE A 92 -0.48 10.06 1.34
CA ILE A 92 0.16 8.77 1.06
C ILE A 92 0.25 8.50 -0.45
N SER A 93 -0.80 8.81 -1.22
CA SER A 93 -0.75 8.68 -2.69
C SER A 93 0.29 9.62 -3.31
N GLY A 94 0.55 10.77 -2.70
CA GLY A 94 1.58 11.72 -3.11
C GLY A 94 3.02 11.25 -2.88
N LEU A 95 3.24 10.12 -2.20
CA LEU A 95 4.56 9.52 -2.00
C LEU A 95 5.04 8.73 -3.23
N ALA A 96 4.21 8.58 -4.27
CA ALA A 96 4.59 7.87 -5.48
C ALA A 96 5.77 8.55 -6.20
N HIS A 97 6.71 7.74 -6.70
CA HIS A 97 7.87 8.24 -7.44
C HIS A 97 8.39 7.20 -8.45
N ASP A 98 9.26 7.64 -9.37
CA ASP A 98 9.84 6.86 -10.47
C ASP A 98 10.50 5.54 -9.99
N LYS A 99 11.20 5.58 -8.87
CA LYS A 99 11.88 4.42 -8.25
C LYS A 99 10.98 3.57 -7.36
N GLY A 100 9.66 3.74 -7.41
CA GLY A 100 8.71 3.06 -6.53
C GLY A 100 8.51 1.58 -6.83
N ARG A 101 8.88 1.14 -8.04
CA ARG A 101 8.73 -0.26 -8.46
C ARG A 101 9.85 -1.13 -7.88
N LEU A 102 9.47 -2.08 -7.02
CA LEU A 102 10.43 -3.00 -6.36
C LEU A 102 10.66 -4.30 -7.12
N VAL A 103 9.77 -4.67 -8.03
CA VAL A 103 9.86 -5.88 -8.83
C VAL A 103 9.75 -5.51 -10.28
N ASP A 104 10.90 -5.61 -10.95
CA ASP A 104 11.07 -5.33 -12.37
C ASP A 104 12.15 -6.28 -12.89
N ILE A 105 11.73 -7.45 -13.34
CA ILE A 105 12.61 -8.53 -13.79
C ILE A 105 12.62 -8.46 -15.31
N ALA A 106 13.77 -8.11 -15.91
CA ALA A 106 13.87 -7.76 -17.33
C ALA A 106 13.29 -8.82 -18.27
N GLU A 107 13.37 -10.11 -17.90
CA GLU A 107 12.89 -11.22 -18.71
C GLU A 107 11.38 -11.49 -18.57
N LEU A 108 10.71 -10.88 -17.58
CA LEU A 108 9.31 -11.17 -17.22
C LEU A 108 8.42 -9.92 -17.17
N ALA A 109 9.01 -8.74 -16.98
CA ALA A 109 8.27 -7.50 -16.86
C ALA A 109 7.73 -7.07 -18.23
N PRO A 110 6.47 -6.58 -18.30
CA PRO A 110 5.99 -5.88 -19.48
C PRO A 110 6.61 -4.49 -19.57
N ASP A 111 6.38 -3.81 -20.70
CA ASP A 111 6.48 -2.35 -20.72
C ASP A 111 5.40 -1.78 -19.81
N TRP A 112 5.83 -1.18 -18.70
CA TRP A 112 4.91 -0.59 -17.73
C TRP A 112 4.25 0.68 -18.28
N ASP A 113 2.99 0.90 -17.94
CA ASP A 113 2.22 2.11 -18.27
C ASP A 113 2.84 3.41 -17.73
#